data_AF-A0A7V4SS65-F1
#
_entry.id   AF-A0A7V4SS65-F1
#
_cell.length_a   1.000
_cell.length_b   1.000
_cell.length_c   1.000
_cell.angle_alpha   90.00
_cell.angle_beta   90.00
_cell.angle_gamma   90.00
#
_symmetry.space_group_name_H-M   'P 1'
#
loop_
_entity.id
_entity.type
_entity.pdbx_description
1 polymer ?
#
loop_
_entity_poly.entity_id
_entity_poly.type
_entity_poly.pdbx_seq_one_letter_code
_entity_poly.pdbx_strand_id
1 'polypeptide(L)'
;MGYLTQNLRPPAVAGMATPLGVYLTTGSVSGGTGSLGLFLTGVSLALMMLAAELSVEGLIKLFAMLTGVRADIMLRSAPLIQYPNFYDIPFYASVALSIIVFFLILRFSPLSGYHAAEHMTVHAIEAGETLTTENVRSMPRVHPRCGTNLLAAAGVFLIIATRISSQFGVLIALLVVVVGWRTIGAWLQYFVTTRTPSPRELANGVAAGNDLLRNYQEQPNLQLVGFQRIWKLGFIQTAAGMFSTLWIFQSVFRIPML
;
A
#
# COMPACT_ATOMS: atom_id res chain seq x y z
N MET A 1 -0.70 -36.64 7.52
CA MET A 1 -1.73 -35.87 6.79
C MET A 1 -2.93 -36.77 6.56
N GLY A 2 -4.13 -36.43 7.04
CA GLY A 2 -5.33 -37.22 6.72
C GLY A 2 -5.88 -36.84 5.34
N TYR A 3 -6.29 -37.81 4.53
CA TYR A 3 -6.88 -37.58 3.19
C TYR A 3 -8.06 -36.59 3.19
N LEU A 4 -8.73 -36.41 4.33
CA LEU A 4 -9.90 -35.55 4.48
C LEU A 4 -9.59 -34.04 4.44
N THR A 5 -8.36 -33.60 4.75
CA THR A 5 -8.06 -32.15 4.84
C THR A 5 -7.42 -31.55 3.59
N GLN A 6 -6.98 -32.36 2.62
CA GLN A 6 -6.24 -31.89 1.44
C GLN A 6 -7.06 -30.99 0.49
N ASN A 7 -8.39 -31.05 0.57
CA ASN A 7 -9.28 -30.23 -0.24
C ASN A 7 -9.80 -28.98 0.51
N LEU A 8 -9.41 -28.80 1.77
CA LEU A 8 -9.83 -27.62 2.54
C LEU A 8 -9.13 -26.37 2.02
N ARG A 9 -9.93 -25.32 1.81
CA ARG A 9 -9.46 -23.99 1.41
C ARG A 9 -10.00 -22.94 2.37
N PRO A 10 -9.21 -21.88 2.64
CA PRO A 10 -9.68 -20.78 3.46
C PRO A 10 -10.76 -19.98 2.74
N PRO A 11 -11.81 -19.51 3.44
CA PRO A 11 -12.91 -18.74 2.83
C PRO A 11 -12.49 -17.33 2.41
N ALA A 12 -11.43 -16.79 3.01
CA ALA A 12 -10.86 -15.49 2.67
C ALA A 12 -9.36 -15.51 2.95
N VAL A 13 -8.60 -14.90 2.03
CA VAL A 13 -7.17 -14.71 2.17
C VAL A 13 -6.88 -13.21 2.08
N ALA A 14 -5.99 -12.74 2.93
CA ALA A 14 -5.37 -11.44 2.84
C ALA A 14 -3.88 -11.61 2.53
N GLY A 15 -3.24 -10.58 2.01
CA GLY A 15 -1.83 -10.62 1.72
C GLY A 15 -1.18 -9.25 1.73
N MET A 16 0.15 -9.28 1.65
CA MET A 16 0.98 -8.11 1.46
C MET A 16 2.16 -8.44 0.55
N ALA A 17 2.46 -7.51 -0.36
CA ALA A 17 3.73 -7.51 -1.07
C ALA A 17 4.85 -7.10 -0.13
N THR A 18 5.95 -7.83 -0.17
CA THR A 18 7.16 -7.49 0.58
C THR A 18 8.39 -7.47 -0.34
N PRO A 19 9.47 -6.78 0.05
CA PRO A 19 10.71 -6.82 -0.71
C PRO A 19 11.33 -8.22 -0.83
N LEU A 20 10.93 -9.14 0.06
CA LEU A 20 11.40 -10.53 0.08
C LEU A 20 10.43 -11.49 -0.64
N GLY A 21 9.28 -11.00 -1.11
CA GLY A 21 8.24 -11.81 -1.75
C GLY A 21 6.85 -11.58 -1.18
N VAL A 22 5.93 -12.48 -1.48
CA VAL A 22 4.52 -12.41 -1.08
C VAL A 22 4.35 -12.95 0.35
N TYR A 23 3.57 -12.22 1.15
CA TYR A 23 3.01 -12.68 2.42
C TYR A 23 1.52 -12.94 2.23
N LEU A 24 1.02 -14.10 2.67
CA LEU A 24 -0.41 -14.39 2.72
C LEU A 24 -0.83 -14.82 4.12
N THR A 25 -2.07 -14.54 4.49
CA THR A 25 -2.63 -14.84 5.82
C THR A 25 -4.14 -15.03 5.76
N THR A 26 -4.66 -15.93 6.58
CA THR A 26 -6.11 -16.05 6.88
C THR A 26 -6.51 -15.24 8.11
N GLY A 27 -5.53 -14.59 8.76
CA GLY A 27 -5.64 -14.02 10.10
C GLY A 27 -5.26 -14.99 11.22
N SER A 28 -5.26 -16.30 10.95
CA SER A 28 -4.81 -17.33 11.91
C SER A 28 -3.51 -17.99 11.48
N VAL A 29 -3.48 -18.46 10.24
CA VAL A 29 -2.30 -19.07 9.61
C VAL A 29 -1.78 -18.16 8.52
N SER A 30 -0.49 -18.29 8.23
CA SER A 30 0.20 -17.47 7.24
C SER A 30 1.11 -18.34 6.38
N GLY A 31 1.42 -17.88 5.17
CA GLY A 31 2.35 -18.53 4.25
C GLY A 31 3.18 -17.51 3.47
N GLY A 32 4.33 -17.95 2.97
CA GLY A 32 5.28 -17.12 2.25
C GLY A 32 6.25 -16.40 3.19
N THR A 33 6.46 -15.10 2.98
CA THR A 33 7.46 -14.33 3.73
C THR A 33 7.11 -14.19 5.22
N GLY A 34 8.12 -13.97 6.08
CA GLY A 34 7.92 -13.81 7.52
C GLY A 34 7.78 -12.35 7.97
N SER A 35 7.83 -12.13 9.29
CA SER A 35 7.84 -10.80 9.91
C SER A 35 8.95 -9.88 9.38
N LEU A 36 10.10 -10.43 8.98
CA LEU A 36 11.18 -9.65 8.38
C LEU A 36 10.75 -9.03 7.04
N GLY A 37 10.05 -9.78 6.19
CA GLY A 37 9.52 -9.25 4.92
C GLY A 37 8.56 -8.10 5.18
N LEU A 38 7.61 -8.30 6.11
CA LEU A 38 6.64 -7.28 6.50
C LEU A 38 7.28 -6.01 7.08
N PHE A 39 8.30 -6.16 7.93
CA PHE A 39 9.08 -5.05 8.45
C PHE A 39 9.79 -4.29 7.33
N LEU A 40 10.45 -5.02 6.42
CA LEU A 40 11.14 -4.43 5.27
C LEU A 40 10.17 -3.76 4.28
N THR A 41 8.91 -4.18 4.20
CA THR A 41 7.87 -3.41 3.49
C THR A 41 7.73 -2.01 4.10
N GLY A 42 7.65 -1.91 5.43
CA GLY A 42 7.59 -0.64 6.13
C GLY A 42 8.81 0.24 5.86
N VAL A 43 10.00 -0.33 5.96
CA VAL A 43 11.27 0.34 5.62
C VAL A 43 11.24 0.83 4.17
N SER A 44 10.83 -0.01 3.23
CA SER A 44 10.78 0.34 1.81
C SER A 44 9.82 1.48 1.53
N LEU A 45 8.62 1.45 2.12
CA LEU A 45 7.64 2.53 1.97
C LEU A 45 8.16 3.84 2.57
N ALA A 46 8.80 3.81 3.74
CA ALA A 46 9.43 4.99 4.34
C ALA A 46 10.55 5.57 3.46
N LEU A 47 11.42 4.71 2.92
CA LEU A 47 12.51 5.15 2.04
C LEU A 47 11.97 5.73 0.72
N MET A 48 10.91 5.15 0.15
CA MET A 48 10.26 5.71 -1.04
C MET A 48 9.64 7.07 -0.76
N MET A 49 9.03 7.25 0.42
CA MET A 49 8.45 8.53 0.86
C MET A 49 9.53 9.60 1.01
N LEU A 50 10.62 9.28 1.74
CA LEU A 50 11.75 10.19 1.91
C LEU A 50 12.43 10.53 0.56
N ALA A 51 12.62 9.54 -0.31
CA ALA A 51 13.18 9.75 -1.64
C ALA A 51 12.30 10.69 -2.49
N ALA A 52 10.98 10.55 -2.41
CA ALA A 52 10.06 11.44 -3.11
C ALA A 52 10.13 12.87 -2.58
N GLU A 53 10.10 13.05 -1.26
CA GLU A 53 10.20 14.37 -0.61
C GLU A 53 11.51 15.07 -0.95
N LEU A 54 12.65 14.39 -0.80
CA LEU A 54 13.97 14.93 -1.12
C LEU A 54 14.12 15.27 -2.60
N SER A 55 13.53 14.47 -3.50
CA SER A 55 13.54 14.75 -4.94
C SER A 55 12.77 16.03 -5.25
N VAL A 56 11.58 16.20 -4.67
CA VAL A 56 10.77 17.41 -4.87
C VAL A 56 11.43 18.63 -4.26
N GLU A 57 11.98 18.53 -3.06
CA GLU A 57 12.75 19.61 -2.44
C GLU A 57 13.97 20.01 -3.29
N GLY A 58 14.69 19.03 -3.83
CA GLY A 58 15.80 19.25 -4.75
C GLY A 58 15.38 19.98 -6.02
N LEU A 59 14.26 19.61 -6.63
CA LEU A 59 13.71 20.28 -7.81
C LEU A 59 13.30 21.73 -7.51
N ILE A 60 12.69 21.99 -6.36
CA ILE A 60 12.32 23.35 -5.94
C ILE A 60 13.57 24.21 -5.73
N LYS A 61 14.61 23.69 -5.08
CA LYS A 61 15.88 24.40 -4.89
C LYS A 61 16.56 24.69 -6.23
N LEU A 62 16.55 23.74 -7.16
CA LEU A 62 17.08 23.92 -8.50
C LEU A 62 16.32 25.01 -9.27
N PHE A 63 14.98 25.00 -9.21
CA PHE A 63 14.14 26.04 -9.80
C PHE A 63 14.49 27.43 -9.23
N ALA A 64 14.64 27.54 -7.91
CA ALA A 64 15.03 28.78 -7.26
C ALA A 64 16.41 29.27 -7.70
N MET A 65 17.37 28.36 -7.88
CA MET A 65 18.72 28.69 -8.36
C MET A 65 18.71 29.20 -9.80
N LEU A 66 17.88 28.60 -10.67
CA LEU A 66 17.83 28.96 -12.10
C LEU A 66 17.02 30.23 -12.37
N THR A 67 15.99 30.51 -11.58
CA THR A 67 15.05 31.63 -11.84
C THR A 67 15.23 32.81 -10.89
N GLY A 68 15.91 32.62 -9.77
CA GLY A 68 15.94 33.57 -8.66
C GLY A 68 14.65 33.62 -7.83
N VAL A 69 13.59 32.89 -8.24
CA VAL A 69 12.31 32.86 -7.53
C VAL A 69 12.38 31.90 -6.35
N ARG A 70 12.35 32.44 -5.12
CA ARG A 70 12.41 31.70 -3.87
C ARG A 70 11.07 31.05 -3.48
N ALA A 71 10.60 30.11 -4.31
CA ALA A 71 9.37 29.35 -4.05
C ALA A 71 9.45 28.54 -2.74
N ASP A 72 10.66 28.22 -2.27
CA ASP A 72 10.92 27.56 -0.98
C ASP A 72 10.38 28.34 0.23
N ILE A 73 10.29 29.67 0.14
CA ILE A 73 9.76 30.51 1.22
C ILE A 73 8.24 30.32 1.35
N MET A 74 7.52 30.23 0.23
CA MET A 74 6.07 30.03 0.19
C MET A 74 5.65 28.64 0.70
N LEU A 75 6.56 27.66 0.64
CA LEU A 75 6.32 26.30 1.12
C LEU A 75 6.47 26.15 2.63
N ARG A 76 7.15 27.08 3.30
CA ARG A 76 7.41 27.06 4.74
C ARG A 76 6.33 27.78 5.56
N SER A 77 5.45 28.53 4.91
CA SER A 77 4.24 29.06 5.52
C SER A 77 3.17 27.97 5.59
N ALA A 78 2.66 27.67 6.78
CA ALA A 78 1.50 26.81 6.94
C ALA A 78 0.32 27.41 6.15
N PRO A 79 -0.38 26.63 5.32
CA PRO A 79 -1.48 27.14 4.53
C PRO A 79 -2.60 27.68 5.42
N LEU A 80 -3.26 28.76 5.00
CA LEU A 80 -4.40 29.31 5.71
C LEU A 80 -5.63 28.43 5.41
N ILE A 81 -5.81 27.36 6.19
CA ILE A 81 -6.82 26.31 5.97
C ILE A 81 -8.25 26.86 5.86
N GLN A 82 -8.54 28.03 6.46
CA GLN A 82 -9.88 28.62 6.45
C GLN A 82 -10.35 29.17 5.10
N TYR A 83 -9.44 29.61 4.21
CA TYR A 83 -9.83 30.18 2.92
C TYR A 83 -8.85 29.77 1.82
N PRO A 84 -9.31 29.15 0.71
CA PRO A 84 -8.45 28.85 -0.42
C PRO A 84 -7.74 30.11 -0.92
N ASN A 85 -6.41 30.09 -0.88
CA ASN A 85 -5.59 31.25 -1.22
C ASN A 85 -4.59 30.89 -2.33
N PHE A 86 -4.38 31.80 -3.27
CA PHE A 86 -3.42 31.61 -4.37
C PHE A 86 -1.99 31.41 -3.85
N TYR A 87 -1.66 31.97 -2.68
CA TYR A 87 -0.35 31.80 -2.04
C TYR A 87 -0.08 30.37 -1.55
N ASP A 88 -1.12 29.55 -1.35
CA ASP A 88 -0.97 28.14 -0.92
C ASP A 88 -0.81 27.17 -2.10
N ILE A 89 -0.99 27.64 -3.34
CA ILE A 89 -0.87 26.79 -4.55
C ILE A 89 0.49 26.10 -4.63
N PRO A 90 1.64 26.76 -4.39
CA PRO A 90 2.94 26.09 -4.39
C PRO A 90 3.02 24.93 -3.40
N PHE A 91 2.43 25.07 -2.20
CA PHE A 91 2.39 24.02 -1.18
C PHE A 91 1.57 22.82 -1.65
N TYR A 92 0.35 23.03 -2.14
CA TYR A 92 -0.45 21.93 -2.66
C TYR A 92 0.20 21.27 -3.89
N ALA A 93 0.85 22.06 -4.75
CA ALA A 93 1.58 21.56 -5.91
C ALA A 93 2.78 20.70 -5.49
N SER A 94 3.56 21.10 -4.48
CA SER A 94 4.68 20.30 -3.99
C SER A 94 4.21 19.01 -3.34
N VAL A 95 3.14 19.04 -2.53
CA VAL A 95 2.55 17.84 -1.93
C VAL A 95 2.05 16.87 -3.01
N ALA A 96 1.31 17.39 -4.01
CA ALA A 96 0.85 16.58 -5.13
C ALA A 96 2.02 15.97 -5.91
N LEU A 97 3.07 16.75 -6.17
CA LEU A 97 4.27 16.27 -6.84
C LEU A 97 4.98 15.18 -6.03
N SER A 98 5.10 15.32 -4.70
CA SER A 98 5.69 14.30 -3.83
C SER A 98 4.90 12.99 -3.88
N ILE A 99 3.56 13.07 -3.86
CA ILE A 99 2.69 11.89 -4.01
C ILE A 99 2.88 11.23 -5.38
N ILE A 100 2.97 12.02 -6.45
CA ILE A 100 3.22 11.51 -7.81
C ILE A 100 4.58 10.81 -7.87
N VAL A 101 5.65 11.44 -7.38
CA VAL A 101 6.99 10.85 -7.37
C VAL A 101 7.03 9.58 -6.53
N PHE A 102 6.40 9.57 -5.34
CA PHE A 102 6.27 8.36 -4.51
C PHE A 102 5.62 7.21 -5.28
N PHE A 103 4.50 7.48 -5.96
CA PHE A 103 3.79 6.47 -6.72
C PHE A 103 4.56 6.00 -7.96
N LEU A 104 5.34 6.88 -8.60
CA LEU A 104 6.26 6.48 -9.68
C LEU A 104 7.33 5.53 -9.14
N ILE A 105 7.97 5.87 -8.01
CA ILE A 105 8.98 5.00 -7.38
C ILE A 105 8.35 3.64 -7.04
N LEU A 106 7.17 3.62 -6.41
CA LEU A 106 6.44 2.39 -6.09
C LEU A 106 6.14 1.57 -7.36
N ARG A 107 5.60 2.22 -8.40
CA ARG A 107 5.22 1.59 -9.67
C ARG A 107 6.39 0.87 -10.32
N PHE A 108 7.57 1.49 -10.33
CA PHE A 108 8.76 0.92 -10.95
C PHE A 108 9.57 0.01 -10.02
N SER A 109 9.24 -0.04 -8.73
CA SER A 109 9.86 -0.98 -7.81
C SER A 109 9.40 -2.43 -8.03
N PRO A 110 10.13 -3.44 -7.53
CA PRO A 110 9.66 -4.83 -7.48
C PRO A 110 8.38 -5.03 -6.67
N LEU A 111 8.06 -4.15 -5.70
CA LEU A 111 6.87 -4.28 -4.86
C LEU A 111 5.58 -4.29 -5.68
N SER A 112 5.49 -3.49 -6.75
CA SER A 112 4.31 -3.45 -7.61
C SER A 112 4.10 -4.78 -8.39
N GLY A 113 5.17 -5.53 -8.65
CA GLY A 113 5.11 -6.86 -9.27
C GLY A 113 4.68 -7.92 -8.25
N TYR A 114 5.29 -7.93 -7.06
CA TYR A 114 4.88 -8.82 -5.97
C TYR A 114 3.44 -8.57 -5.51
N HIS A 115 2.97 -7.33 -5.53
CA HIS A 115 1.58 -6.97 -5.21
C HIS A 115 0.59 -7.54 -6.24
N ALA A 116 0.93 -7.48 -7.52
CA ALA A 116 0.13 -8.12 -8.56
C ALA A 116 0.08 -9.64 -8.37
N ALA A 117 1.23 -10.27 -8.09
CA ALA A 117 1.31 -11.70 -7.85
C ALA A 117 0.52 -12.14 -6.61
N GLU A 118 0.53 -11.33 -5.55
CA GLU A 118 -0.29 -11.55 -4.35
C GLU A 118 -1.78 -11.57 -4.69
N HIS A 119 -2.30 -10.53 -5.34
CA HIS A 119 -3.71 -10.48 -5.77
C HIS A 119 -4.09 -11.66 -6.68
N MET A 120 -3.25 -11.96 -7.66
CA MET A 120 -3.47 -13.07 -8.59
C MET A 120 -3.52 -14.42 -7.88
N THR A 121 -2.61 -14.66 -6.92
CA THR A 121 -2.63 -15.87 -6.11
C THR A 121 -3.88 -15.95 -5.25
N VAL A 122 -4.28 -14.85 -4.62
CA VAL A 122 -5.49 -14.80 -3.79
C VAL A 122 -6.73 -15.13 -4.62
N HIS A 123 -6.88 -14.54 -5.81
CA HIS A 123 -7.96 -14.88 -6.74
C HIS A 123 -7.96 -16.36 -7.10
N ALA A 124 -6.80 -16.96 -7.39
CA ALA A 124 -6.72 -18.39 -7.70
C ALA A 124 -7.12 -19.27 -6.50
N ILE A 125 -6.74 -18.90 -5.28
CA ILE A 125 -7.16 -19.61 -4.07
C ILE A 125 -8.69 -19.56 -3.93
N GLU A 126 -9.25 -18.36 -4.04
CA GLU A 126 -10.68 -18.07 -3.86
C GLU A 126 -11.56 -18.69 -4.97
N ALA A 127 -11.03 -18.79 -6.18
CA ALA A 127 -11.67 -19.48 -7.30
C ALA A 127 -11.63 -21.01 -7.19
N GLY A 128 -10.93 -21.57 -6.19
CA GLY A 128 -10.79 -23.02 -6.07
C GLY A 128 -9.79 -23.64 -7.05
N GLU A 129 -8.98 -22.82 -7.74
CA GLU A 129 -8.03 -23.27 -8.76
C GLU A 129 -6.79 -23.92 -8.16
N THR A 130 -6.18 -24.85 -8.89
CA THR A 130 -4.85 -25.38 -8.53
C THR A 130 -3.80 -24.29 -8.70
N LEU A 131 -2.93 -24.10 -7.70
CA LEU A 131 -1.90 -23.06 -7.72
C LEU A 131 -0.72 -23.46 -8.61
N THR A 132 -0.90 -23.27 -9.92
CA THR A 132 0.16 -23.31 -10.93
C THR A 132 0.48 -21.90 -11.41
N THR A 133 1.64 -21.72 -12.04
CA THR A 133 2.01 -20.44 -12.64
C THR A 133 1.05 -20.00 -13.72
N GLU A 134 0.47 -20.95 -14.46
CA GLU A 134 -0.47 -20.72 -15.55
C GLU A 134 -1.82 -20.23 -15.01
N ASN A 135 -2.36 -20.91 -13.99
CA ASN A 135 -3.62 -20.55 -13.37
C ASN A 135 -3.53 -19.21 -12.61
N VAL A 136 -2.43 -18.96 -11.90
CA VAL A 136 -2.25 -17.66 -11.23
C VAL A 136 -2.07 -16.54 -12.25
N ARG A 137 -1.36 -16.77 -13.36
CA ARG A 137 -1.17 -15.74 -14.40
C ARG A 137 -2.47 -15.32 -15.09
N SER A 138 -3.46 -16.22 -15.19
CA SER A 138 -4.76 -15.90 -15.81
C SER A 138 -5.67 -15.07 -14.90
N MET A 139 -5.35 -14.95 -13.61
CA MET A 139 -6.14 -14.19 -12.65
C MET A 139 -5.98 -12.67 -12.83
N PRO A 140 -7.00 -11.86 -12.47
CA PRO A 140 -6.90 -10.41 -12.54
C PRO A 140 -5.92 -9.85 -11.49
N ARG A 141 -5.21 -8.77 -11.85
CA ARG A 141 -4.31 -8.04 -10.92
C ARG A 141 -5.04 -7.14 -9.93
N VAL A 142 -6.31 -6.83 -10.19
CA VAL A 142 -7.12 -5.97 -9.34
C VAL A 142 -7.91 -6.84 -8.38
N HIS A 143 -7.82 -6.56 -7.08
CA HIS A 143 -8.56 -7.27 -6.05
C HIS A 143 -9.53 -6.34 -5.30
N PRO A 144 -10.82 -6.68 -5.18
CA PRO A 144 -11.83 -5.79 -4.59
C PRO A 144 -11.61 -5.54 -3.09
N ARG A 145 -10.93 -6.47 -2.39
CA ARG A 145 -10.63 -6.38 -0.95
C ARG A 145 -9.23 -5.84 -0.62
N CYS A 146 -8.49 -5.34 -1.61
CA CYS A 146 -7.16 -4.77 -1.36
C CYS A 146 -7.26 -3.53 -0.46
N GLY A 147 -6.39 -3.43 0.56
CA GLY A 147 -6.31 -2.28 1.46
C GLY A 147 -6.02 -0.95 0.76
N THR A 148 -5.41 -0.98 -0.43
CA THR A 148 -5.22 0.19 -1.30
C THR A 148 -6.55 0.87 -1.64
N ASN A 149 -7.65 0.13 -1.76
CA ASN A 149 -8.98 0.72 -2.00
C ASN A 149 -9.41 1.61 -0.84
N LEU A 150 -9.16 1.18 0.40
CA LEU A 150 -9.51 1.94 1.60
C LEU A 150 -8.62 3.19 1.74
N LEU A 151 -7.31 3.04 1.51
CA LEU A 151 -6.37 4.17 1.54
C LEU A 151 -6.72 5.23 0.48
N ALA A 152 -7.06 4.80 -0.73
CA ALA A 152 -7.53 5.68 -1.80
C ALA A 152 -8.81 6.43 -1.40
N ALA A 153 -9.79 5.71 -0.85
CA ALA A 153 -11.04 6.29 -0.37
C ALA A 153 -10.79 7.37 0.69
N ALA A 154 -9.99 7.04 1.70
CA ALA A 154 -9.66 7.93 2.81
C ALA A 154 -8.91 9.18 2.32
N GLY A 155 -7.91 9.02 1.44
CA GLY A 155 -7.17 10.14 0.87
C GLY A 155 -8.05 11.10 0.08
N VAL A 156 -8.88 10.58 -0.82
CA VAL A 156 -9.84 11.38 -1.60
C VAL A 156 -10.84 12.08 -0.68
N PHE A 157 -11.37 11.37 0.33
CA PHE A 157 -12.29 11.95 1.31
C PHE A 157 -11.66 13.12 2.06
N LEU A 158 -10.43 12.98 2.58
CA LEU A 158 -9.74 14.04 3.31
C LEU A 158 -9.50 15.27 2.43
N ILE A 159 -9.11 15.08 1.17
CA ILE A 159 -8.92 16.18 0.21
C ILE A 159 -10.23 16.93 -0.04
N ILE A 160 -11.34 16.21 -0.22
CA ILE A 160 -12.64 16.86 -0.49
C ILE A 160 -13.19 17.51 0.79
N ALA A 161 -13.16 16.82 1.92
CA ALA A 161 -13.73 17.27 3.18
C ALA A 161 -13.07 18.57 3.67
N THR A 162 -11.76 18.74 3.46
CA THR A 162 -11.04 19.98 3.82
C THR A 162 -11.41 21.19 2.96
N ARG A 163 -12.09 20.99 1.82
CA ARG A 163 -12.54 22.07 0.92
C ARG A 163 -14.00 22.46 1.11
N ILE A 164 -14.73 21.73 1.96
CA ILE A 164 -16.17 21.93 2.15
C ILE A 164 -16.41 22.48 3.56
N SER A 165 -16.98 23.68 3.64
CA SER A 165 -17.33 24.33 4.92
C SER A 165 -18.66 23.86 5.48
N SER A 166 -19.57 23.31 4.65
CA SER A 166 -20.89 22.87 5.08
C SER A 166 -20.89 21.40 5.53
N GLN A 167 -21.48 21.12 6.69
CA GLN A 167 -21.64 19.75 7.20
C GLN A 167 -22.42 18.86 6.22
N PHE A 168 -23.41 19.44 5.53
CA PHE A 168 -24.18 18.74 4.49
C PHE A 168 -23.32 18.38 3.27
N GLY A 169 -22.42 19.26 2.84
CA GLY A 169 -21.50 18.96 1.74
C GLY A 169 -20.47 17.88 2.12
N VAL A 170 -20.01 17.84 3.38
CA VAL A 170 -19.14 16.76 3.88
C VAL A 170 -19.87 15.42 3.85
N LEU A 171 -21.15 15.39 4.21
CA LEU A 171 -21.97 14.18 4.12
C LEU A 171 -22.11 13.71 2.66
N ILE A 172 -22.37 14.62 1.71
CA ILE A 172 -22.40 14.29 0.28
C ILE A 172 -21.04 13.76 -0.18
N ALA A 173 -19.94 14.40 0.20
CA ALA A 173 -18.59 13.94 -0.15
C ALA A 173 -18.31 12.53 0.39
N LEU A 174 -18.72 12.25 1.64
CA LEU A 174 -18.64 10.92 2.21
C LEU A 174 -19.44 9.91 1.39
N LEU A 175 -20.67 10.22 1.00
CA LEU A 175 -21.51 9.36 0.16
C LEU A 175 -20.85 9.08 -1.19
N VAL A 176 -20.34 10.12 -1.87
CA VAL A 176 -19.64 9.98 -3.15
C VAL A 176 -18.42 9.08 -3.01
N VAL A 177 -17.61 9.25 -1.96
CA VAL A 177 -16.45 8.38 -1.70
C VAL A 177 -16.88 6.95 -1.41
N VAL A 178 -17.87 6.74 -0.54
CA VAL A 178 -18.37 5.40 -0.19
C VAL A 178 -19.00 4.67 -1.39
N VAL A 179 -19.53 5.39 -2.37
CA VAL A 179 -20.02 4.81 -3.62
C VAL A 179 -18.87 4.59 -4.63
N GLY A 180 -17.96 5.54 -4.76
CA GLY A 180 -16.93 5.56 -5.81
C GLY A 180 -15.60 4.89 -5.46
N TRP A 181 -15.32 4.59 -4.18
CA TRP A 181 -14.00 4.13 -3.73
C TRP A 181 -13.54 2.84 -4.39
N ARG A 182 -14.46 1.91 -4.70
CA ARG A 182 -14.11 0.65 -5.39
C ARG A 182 -13.56 0.93 -6.78
N THR A 183 -14.16 1.87 -7.51
CA THR A 183 -13.76 2.24 -8.87
C THR A 183 -12.41 2.96 -8.86
N ILE A 184 -12.26 3.97 -7.99
CA ILE A 184 -10.99 4.71 -7.84
C ILE A 184 -9.87 3.77 -7.39
N GLY A 185 -10.16 2.91 -6.41
CA GLY A 185 -9.22 1.93 -5.90
C GLY A 185 -8.80 0.90 -6.97
N ALA A 186 -9.73 0.39 -7.77
CA ALA A 186 -9.43 -0.49 -8.90
C ALA A 186 -8.52 0.18 -9.93
N TRP A 187 -8.79 1.45 -10.25
CA TRP A 187 -7.95 2.24 -11.15
C TRP A 187 -6.53 2.41 -10.59
N LEU A 188 -6.41 2.81 -9.32
CA LEU A 188 -5.10 2.95 -8.65
C LEU A 188 -4.35 1.63 -8.60
N GLN A 189 -5.03 0.52 -8.31
CA GLN A 189 -4.42 -0.80 -8.35
C GLN A 189 -3.83 -1.10 -9.72
N TYR A 190 -4.62 -0.92 -10.78
CA TYR A 190 -4.20 -1.30 -12.13
C TYR A 190 -3.06 -0.44 -12.68
N PHE A 191 -3.16 0.87 -12.51
CA PHE A 191 -2.24 1.84 -13.13
C PHE A 191 -1.08 2.25 -12.22
N VAL A 192 -1.25 2.19 -10.90
CA VAL A 192 -0.28 2.76 -9.95
C VAL A 192 0.38 1.66 -9.12
N THR A 193 -0.39 0.91 -8.33
CA THR A 193 0.19 0.06 -7.27
C THR A 193 0.50 -1.37 -7.70
N THR A 194 0.08 -1.81 -8.90
CA THR A 194 0.39 -3.15 -9.45
C THR A 194 0.88 -3.08 -10.88
N ARG A 195 1.96 -3.79 -11.23
CA ARG A 195 2.39 -3.99 -12.62
C ARG A 195 2.22 -5.45 -13.05
N THR A 196 2.41 -5.75 -14.33
CA THR A 196 2.46 -7.16 -14.75
C THR A 196 3.63 -7.86 -14.03
N PRO A 197 3.36 -8.94 -13.28
CA PRO A 197 4.40 -9.63 -12.54
C PRO A 197 5.31 -10.42 -13.48
N SER A 198 6.60 -10.46 -13.16
CA SER A 198 7.58 -11.31 -13.82
C SER A 198 7.35 -12.79 -13.48
N PRO A 199 7.92 -13.73 -14.25
CA PRO A 199 7.81 -15.17 -13.93
C PRO A 199 8.29 -15.51 -12.50
N ARG A 200 9.33 -14.83 -12.01
CA ARG A 200 9.85 -15.01 -10.64
C ARG A 200 8.87 -14.53 -9.59
N GLU A 201 8.22 -13.38 -9.81
CA GLU A 201 7.22 -12.82 -8.89
C GLU A 201 5.96 -13.70 -8.85
N LEU A 202 5.49 -14.17 -10.01
CA LEU A 202 4.39 -15.14 -10.10
C LEU A 202 4.72 -16.45 -9.37
N ALA A 203 5.89 -17.02 -9.61
CA ALA A 203 6.32 -18.26 -8.96
C ALA A 203 6.43 -18.08 -7.43
N ASN A 204 6.89 -16.91 -6.97
CA ASN A 204 6.92 -16.58 -5.55
C ASN A 204 5.50 -16.47 -4.95
N GLY A 205 4.55 -15.86 -5.67
CA GLY A 205 3.14 -15.83 -5.28
C GLY A 205 2.54 -17.24 -5.19
N VAL A 206 2.79 -18.10 -6.18
CA VAL A 206 2.36 -19.51 -6.17
C VAL A 206 2.95 -20.26 -4.97
N ALA A 207 4.23 -20.07 -4.69
CA ALA A 207 4.91 -20.70 -3.55
C ALA A 207 4.30 -20.24 -2.21
N ALA A 208 4.05 -18.94 -2.04
CA ALA A 208 3.41 -18.40 -0.84
C ALA A 208 1.97 -18.93 -0.67
N GLY A 209 1.21 -19.07 -1.76
CA GLY A 209 -0.13 -19.65 -1.74
C GLY A 209 -0.14 -21.12 -1.35
N ASN A 210 0.75 -21.93 -1.92
CA ASN A 210 0.88 -23.34 -1.55
C ASN A 210 1.32 -23.51 -0.09
N ASP A 211 2.22 -22.65 0.39
CA ASP A 211 2.63 -22.63 1.79
C ASP A 211 1.47 -22.28 2.73
N LEU A 212 0.66 -21.28 2.38
CA LEU A 212 -0.53 -20.93 3.15
C LEU A 212 -1.54 -22.10 3.19
N LEU A 213 -1.84 -22.70 2.04
CA LEU A 213 -2.79 -23.80 1.95
C LEU A 213 -2.33 -25.00 2.79
N ARG A 214 -1.05 -25.36 2.72
CA ARG A 214 -0.46 -26.41 3.57
C ARG A 214 -0.65 -26.09 5.05
N ASN A 215 -0.28 -24.89 5.50
CA ASN A 215 -0.40 -24.49 6.90
C ASN A 215 -1.86 -24.43 7.37
N TYR A 216 -2.78 -24.05 6.48
CA TYR A 216 -4.22 -24.07 6.75
C TYR A 216 -4.76 -25.50 6.90
N GLN A 217 -4.35 -26.41 6.01
CA GLN A 217 -4.80 -27.81 6.01
C GLN A 217 -4.27 -28.63 7.19
N GLU A 218 -3.12 -28.24 7.74
CA GLU A 218 -2.59 -28.79 8.99
C GLU A 218 -3.42 -28.35 10.21
N GLN A 219 -3.98 -27.13 10.19
CA GLN A 219 -4.69 -26.54 11.32
C GLN A 219 -5.99 -25.83 10.87
N PRO A 220 -6.95 -26.54 10.26
CA PRO A 220 -8.10 -25.91 9.60
C PRO A 220 -9.07 -25.22 10.57
N ASN A 221 -9.07 -25.66 11.83
CA ASN A 221 -9.93 -25.12 12.89
C ASN A 221 -9.24 -24.03 13.73
N LEU A 222 -7.99 -23.68 13.43
CA LEU A 222 -7.28 -22.65 14.19
C LEU A 222 -7.89 -21.27 13.90
N GLN A 223 -8.49 -20.69 14.93
CA GLN A 223 -8.99 -19.32 14.90
C GLN A 223 -8.26 -18.50 15.96
N LEU A 224 -7.37 -17.61 15.50
CA LEU A 224 -6.74 -16.64 16.39
C LEU A 224 -7.69 -15.47 16.60
N VAL A 225 -7.69 -14.94 17.82
CA VAL A 225 -8.49 -13.77 18.23
C VAL A 225 -7.60 -12.73 18.91
N GLY A 226 -8.11 -11.51 19.04
CA GLY A 226 -7.40 -10.41 19.70
C GLY A 226 -6.04 -10.10 19.08
N PHE A 227 -5.04 -9.90 19.92
CA PHE A 227 -3.71 -9.44 19.50
C PHE A 227 -2.98 -10.42 18.59
N GLN A 228 -3.12 -11.73 18.80
CA GLN A 228 -2.44 -12.73 17.98
C GLN A 228 -2.91 -12.67 16.51
N ARG A 229 -4.21 -12.45 16.30
CA ARG A 229 -4.77 -12.21 14.96
C ARG A 229 -4.22 -10.93 14.35
N ILE A 230 -4.21 -9.83 15.12
CA ILE A 230 -3.67 -8.54 14.64
C ILE A 230 -2.20 -8.69 14.23
N TRP A 231 -1.39 -9.40 15.01
CA TRP A 231 -0.01 -9.69 14.69
C TRP A 231 0.14 -10.49 13.38
N LYS A 232 -0.74 -11.46 13.14
CA LYS A 232 -0.78 -12.26 11.90
C LYS A 232 -1.33 -11.51 10.68
N LEU A 233 -1.91 -10.33 10.85
CA LEU A 233 -2.25 -9.46 9.72
C LEU A 233 -1.04 -8.70 9.19
N GLY A 234 0.04 -8.58 9.98
CA GLY A 234 1.31 -8.00 9.55
C GLY A 234 1.44 -6.47 9.65
N PHE A 235 0.34 -5.77 9.98
CA PHE A 235 0.33 -4.30 10.05
C PHE A 235 1.31 -3.74 11.10
N ILE A 236 1.47 -4.42 12.23
CA ILE A 236 2.37 -3.96 13.32
C ILE A 236 3.82 -3.99 12.84
N GLN A 237 4.22 -5.06 12.14
CA GLN A 237 5.57 -5.26 11.63
C GLN A 237 5.89 -4.19 10.57
N THR A 238 4.98 -3.95 9.64
CA THR A 238 5.12 -2.90 8.62
C THR A 238 5.16 -1.51 9.25
N ALA A 239 4.30 -1.20 10.22
CA ALA A 239 4.34 0.06 10.94
C ALA A 239 5.68 0.25 11.68
N ALA A 240 6.17 -0.79 12.37
CA ALA A 240 7.46 -0.74 13.07
C ALA A 240 8.63 -0.46 12.10
N GLY A 241 8.64 -1.06 10.92
CA GLY A 241 9.65 -0.79 9.88
C GLY A 241 9.62 0.64 9.36
N MET A 242 8.42 1.17 9.12
CA MET A 242 8.23 2.54 8.68
C MET A 242 8.66 3.55 9.76
N PHE A 243 8.12 3.44 10.97
CA PHE A 243 8.41 4.38 12.05
C PHE A 243 9.86 4.37 12.50
N SER A 244 10.50 3.18 12.58
CA SER A 244 11.92 3.10 12.92
C SER A 244 12.79 3.79 11.88
N THR A 245 12.47 3.65 10.59
CA THR A 245 13.21 4.29 9.50
C THR A 245 13.07 5.81 9.54
N LEU A 246 11.83 6.31 9.71
CA LEU A 246 11.57 7.75 9.82
C LEU A 246 12.23 8.35 11.07
N TRP A 247 12.18 7.66 12.20
CA TRP A 247 12.83 8.10 13.44
C TRP A 247 14.36 8.16 13.30
N ILE A 248 14.99 7.14 12.69
CA ILE A 248 16.43 7.14 12.41
C ILE A 248 16.78 8.32 11.51
N PHE A 249 16.04 8.53 10.42
CA PHE A 249 16.28 9.64 9.50
C PHE A 249 16.21 10.99 10.22
N GLN A 250 15.17 11.24 11.02
CA GLN A 250 15.05 12.47 11.80
C GLN A 250 16.20 12.64 12.80
N SER A 251 16.59 11.56 13.50
CA SER A 251 17.64 11.61 14.51
C SER A 251 19.02 11.91 13.91
N VAL A 252 19.29 11.38 12.71
CA VAL A 252 20.57 11.56 12.00
C VAL A 252 20.64 12.93 11.34
N PHE A 253 19.60 13.32 10.60
CA PHE A 253 19.64 14.53 9.77
C PHE A 253 19.14 15.79 10.49
N ARG A 254 18.55 15.66 11.70
CA ARG A 254 18.00 16.77 12.51
C ARG A 254 17.06 17.69 11.71
N ILE A 255 16.36 17.14 10.72
CA ILE A 255 15.38 17.87 9.92
C ILE A 255 14.07 17.86 10.71
N PRO A 256 13.51 19.02 11.09
CA PRO A 256 12.18 19.06 11.70
C PRO A 256 11.16 18.59 10.66
N MET A 257 10.36 17.57 10.99
CA MET A 257 9.18 17.26 10.18
C MET A 257 8.13 18.34 10.41
N LEU A 258 7.57 18.85 9.32
CA LEU A 258 6.43 19.76 9.32
C LEU A 258 5.15 19.01 9.73
#